data_AF-A0A0L6J396-F1
#
_entry.id   AF-A0A0L6J396-F1
#
_cell.length_a   1.000
_cell.length_b   1.000
_cell.length_c   1.000
_cell.angle_alpha   90.00
_cell.angle_beta   90.00
_cell.angle_gamma   90.00
#
_symmetry.space_group_name_H-M   'P 1'
#
loop_
_entity.id
_entity.type
_entity.pdbx_description
1 polymer ?
#
loop_
_entity_poly.entity_id
_entity_poly.type
_entity_poly.pdbx_seq_one_letter_code
_entity_poly.pdbx_strand_id
1 'polypeptide(L)'
;MMLADLLLGADPKRERWVTAGSWMIAVDSLVHNFLRRTGTLARFDAEHAFGPACTAPGGCAEIIEGLACQIDARAYNPDFPATFPRFVQAALWGFCAEAGWDICNGNRIDDRAGCQQRRCPAFEVCDRR
;
A
#
# COMPACT_ATOMS: atom_id res chain seq x y z
N MET A 1 -4.68 11.07 -1.81
CA MET A 1 -4.78 10.35 -3.10
C MET A 1 -5.55 11.26 -4.05
N MET A 2 -4.87 11.99 -4.93
CA MET A 2 -5.59 12.92 -5.82
C MET A 2 -4.92 13.05 -7.19
N LEU A 3 -3.58 13.09 -7.24
CA LEU A 3 -2.87 13.18 -8.51
C LEU A 3 -2.97 11.90 -9.36
N ALA A 4 -2.76 10.72 -8.77
CA ALA A 4 -2.89 9.47 -9.50
C ALA A 4 -4.31 9.27 -10.06
N ASP A 5 -5.32 9.62 -9.27
CA ASP A 5 -6.72 9.48 -9.66
C ASP A 5 -7.07 10.47 -10.78
N LEU A 6 -6.51 11.69 -10.74
CA LEU A 6 -6.60 12.65 -11.84
C LEU A 6 -5.96 12.11 -13.12
N LEU A 7 -4.76 11.53 -13.03
CA LEU A 7 -4.03 11.01 -14.20
C LEU A 7 -4.74 9.80 -14.83
N LEU A 8 -5.33 8.93 -14.01
CA LEU A 8 -6.08 7.75 -14.46
C LEU A 8 -7.48 8.10 -14.96
N GLY A 9 -8.14 9.09 -14.35
CA GLY A 9 -9.52 9.48 -14.66
C GLY A 9 -9.66 10.59 -15.70
N ALA A 10 -8.55 11.14 -16.20
CA ALA A 10 -8.56 12.14 -17.27
C ALA A 10 -8.81 11.50 -18.64
N ASP A 11 -8.05 11.86 -19.67
CA ASP A 11 -8.22 11.31 -21.01
C ASP A 11 -7.46 9.97 -21.14
N PRO A 12 -8.15 8.83 -21.31
CA PRO A 12 -7.49 7.52 -21.42
C PRO A 12 -6.62 7.39 -22.68
N LYS A 13 -6.78 8.28 -23.68
CA LYS A 13 -5.90 8.34 -24.85
C LYS A 13 -4.55 8.94 -24.54
N ARG A 14 -4.37 9.55 -23.36
CA ARG A 14 -3.08 10.07 -22.90
C ARG A 14 -2.31 8.94 -22.23
N GLU A 15 -1.76 8.04 -23.03
CA GLU A 15 -1.02 6.85 -22.58
C GLU A 15 0.01 7.18 -21.49
N ARG A 16 0.77 8.27 -21.65
CA ARG A 16 1.76 8.70 -20.64
C ARG A 16 1.14 9.01 -19.26
N TRP A 17 -0.06 9.57 -19.24
CA TRP A 17 -0.75 9.90 -17.99
C TRP A 17 -1.27 8.64 -17.33
N VAL A 18 -1.88 7.74 -18.11
CA VAL A 18 -2.33 6.43 -17.62
C VAL A 18 -1.16 5.62 -17.06
N THR A 19 -0.04 5.56 -17.78
CA THR A 19 1.17 4.88 -17.31
C THR A 19 1.72 5.52 -16.04
N ALA A 20 1.87 6.86 -16.01
CA ALA A 20 2.38 7.54 -14.81
C ALA A 20 1.44 7.36 -13.60
N GLY A 21 0.13 7.49 -13.80
CA GLY A 21 -0.88 7.31 -12.76
C GLY A 21 -0.93 5.88 -12.23
N SER A 22 -0.74 4.88 -13.09
CA SER A 22 -0.78 3.47 -12.69
C SER A 22 0.44 3.00 -11.89
N TRP A 23 1.58 3.63 -12.11
CA TRP A 23 2.83 3.35 -11.37
C TRP A 23 3.04 4.25 -10.16
N MET A 24 2.18 5.24 -9.93
CA MET A 24 2.34 6.17 -8.83
C MET A 24 2.04 5.50 -7.47
N ILE A 25 3.07 5.35 -6.64
CA ILE A 25 2.97 4.85 -5.27
C ILE A 25 3.13 6.02 -4.30
N ALA A 26 2.07 6.32 -3.56
CA ALA A 26 2.10 7.27 -2.46
C ALA A 26 2.21 6.52 -1.13
N VAL A 27 3.23 6.82 -0.34
CA VAL A 27 3.38 6.24 1.01
C VAL A 27 3.08 7.32 2.04
N ASP A 28 1.92 7.22 2.66
CA ASP A 28 1.57 8.02 3.84
C ASP A 28 1.86 7.25 5.13
N SER A 29 1.55 7.86 6.27
CA SER A 29 1.79 7.24 7.58
C SER A 29 0.96 5.96 7.78
N LEU A 30 -0.21 5.83 7.15
CA LEU A 30 -1.02 4.61 7.26
C LEU A 30 -0.36 3.45 6.53
N VAL A 31 0.04 3.67 5.27
CA VAL A 31 0.72 2.64 4.48
C VAL A 31 2.07 2.25 5.11
N HIS A 32 2.87 3.23 5.55
CA HIS A 32 4.13 2.96 6.23
C HIS A 32 3.91 2.15 7.52
N ASN A 33 2.99 2.59 8.39
CA ASN A 33 2.73 1.91 9.65
C ASN A 33 2.15 0.50 9.46
N PHE A 34 1.38 0.28 8.40
CA PHE A 34 0.93 -1.06 8.03
C PHE A 34 2.11 -2.00 7.74
N LEU A 35 3.05 -1.58 6.89
CA LEU A 35 4.24 -2.37 6.56
C LEU A 35 5.13 -2.60 7.80
N ARG A 36 5.21 -1.61 8.69
CA ARG A 36 5.93 -1.73 9.95
C ARG A 36 5.27 -2.72 10.91
N ARG A 37 3.97 -2.58 11.18
CA ARG A 37 3.23 -3.42 12.16
C ARG A 37 3.12 -4.87 11.74
N THR A 38 2.94 -5.11 10.44
CA THR A 38 2.95 -6.47 9.89
C THR A 38 4.33 -7.11 9.95
N GLY A 39 5.38 -6.31 10.20
CA GLY A 39 6.78 -6.73 10.16
C GLY A 39 7.31 -6.91 8.75
N THR A 40 6.63 -6.36 7.75
CA THR A 40 7.07 -6.41 6.36
C THR A 40 8.41 -5.71 6.21
N LEU A 41 8.56 -4.51 6.78
CA LEU A 41 9.84 -3.77 6.71
C LEU A 41 11.01 -4.55 7.30
N ALA A 42 10.82 -5.22 8.44
CA ALA A 42 11.87 -6.04 9.06
C ALA A 42 12.27 -7.23 8.18
N ARG A 43 11.31 -7.92 7.55
CA ARG A 43 11.59 -9.08 6.68
C ARG A 43 12.32 -8.71 5.39
N PHE A 44 12.21 -7.45 4.95
CA PHE A 44 12.90 -6.93 3.77
C PHE A 44 14.19 -6.16 4.12
N ASP A 45 14.64 -6.18 5.38
CA ASP A 45 15.78 -5.38 5.87
C ASP A 45 15.65 -3.88 5.54
N ALA A 46 14.43 -3.38 5.66
CA ALA A 46 14.00 -2.06 5.23
C ALA A 46 13.44 -1.23 6.39
N GLU A 47 13.88 -1.47 7.63
CA GLU A 47 13.40 -0.67 8.77
C GLU A 47 13.85 0.79 8.67
N HIS A 48 12.89 1.70 8.75
CA HIS A 48 13.13 3.15 8.76
C HIS A 48 11.98 3.88 9.46
N ALA A 49 12.21 5.13 9.84
CA ALA A 49 11.15 6.02 10.30
C ALA A 49 10.32 6.52 9.10
N PHE A 50 9.02 6.78 9.32
CA PHE A 50 8.18 7.43 8.31
C PHE A 50 8.80 8.74 7.83
N GLY A 51 8.88 8.92 6.51
CA GLY A 51 9.48 10.10 5.90
C GLY A 51 10.13 9.81 4.55
N PRO A 52 11.16 10.59 4.15
CA PRO A 52 11.79 10.46 2.82
C PRO A 52 12.34 9.07 2.50
N ALA A 53 12.72 8.28 3.51
CA ALA A 53 13.19 6.91 3.34
C ALA A 53 12.11 5.97 2.77
N CYS A 54 10.82 6.31 2.91
CA CYS A 54 9.72 5.51 2.35
C CYS A 54 9.76 5.44 0.81
N THR A 55 10.30 6.45 0.14
CA THR A 55 10.43 6.53 -1.32
C THR A 55 11.88 6.42 -1.80
N ALA A 56 12.83 6.21 -0.88
CA ALA A 56 14.21 5.92 -1.24
C ALA A 56 14.35 4.47 -1.74
N PRO A 57 15.44 4.13 -2.45
CA PRO A 57 15.74 2.74 -2.77
C PRO A 57 15.74 1.85 -1.52
N GLY A 58 15.13 0.67 -1.61
CA GLY A 58 14.88 -0.25 -0.50
C GLY A 58 13.74 0.17 0.43
N GLY A 59 13.06 1.29 0.15
CA GLY A 59 11.98 1.83 0.97
C GLY A 59 10.62 1.15 0.77
N CYS A 60 9.61 1.67 1.47
CA CYS A 60 8.22 1.19 1.38
C CYS A 60 7.70 1.12 -0.07
N ALA A 61 8.01 2.13 -0.89
CA ALA A 61 7.50 2.21 -2.25
C ALA A 61 8.00 1.05 -3.13
N GLU A 62 9.28 0.72 -3.06
CA GLU A 62 9.88 -0.37 -3.82
C GLU A 62 9.36 -1.74 -3.37
N ILE A 63 9.10 -1.93 -2.07
CA ILE A 63 8.45 -3.15 -1.56
C ILE A 63 7.04 -3.31 -2.14
N ILE A 64 6.26 -2.22 -2.18
CA ILE A 64 4.90 -2.24 -2.75
C ILE A 64 4.94 -2.50 -4.26
N GLU A 65 5.88 -1.89 -4.97
CA GLU A 65 6.11 -2.13 -6.39
C GLU A 65 6.48 -3.59 -6.67
N GLY A 66 7.43 -4.14 -5.90
CA GLY A 66 7.82 -5.55 -5.99
C GLY A 66 6.65 -6.49 -5.73
N LEU A 67 5.80 -6.20 -4.74
CA LEU A 67 4.56 -6.95 -4.51
C LEU A 67 3.60 -6.84 -5.70
N ALA A 68 3.43 -5.65 -6.28
CA ALA A 68 2.56 -5.45 -7.42
C ALA A 68 3.02 -6.23 -8.66
N CYS A 69 4.33 -6.43 -8.83
CA CYS A 69 4.87 -7.28 -9.90
C CYS A 69 4.53 -8.77 -9.74
N GLN A 70 4.15 -9.22 -8.54
CA GLN A 70 3.74 -10.60 -8.26
C GLN A 70 2.22 -10.83 -8.42
N ILE A 71 1.44 -9.76 -8.61
CA ILE A 71 -0.02 -9.81 -8.71
C ILE A 71 -0.42 -9.46 -10.14
N ASP A 72 -1.06 -10.40 -10.84
CA ASP A 72 -1.71 -10.06 -12.11
C ASP A 72 -3.04 -9.33 -11.83
N ALA A 73 -3.01 -8.01 -11.96
CA ALA A 73 -4.18 -7.17 -11.65
C ALA A 73 -5.37 -7.45 -12.60
N ARG A 74 -5.13 -8.08 -13.75
CA ARG A 74 -6.20 -8.48 -14.69
C ARG A 74 -7.13 -9.55 -14.13
N ALA A 75 -6.69 -10.30 -13.13
CA ALA A 75 -7.54 -11.24 -12.41
C ALA A 75 -8.66 -10.55 -11.62
N TYR A 76 -8.52 -9.26 -11.30
CA TYR A 76 -9.52 -8.47 -10.61
C TYR A 76 -10.34 -7.58 -11.56
N ASN A 77 -9.71 -7.06 -12.60
CA ASN A 77 -10.37 -6.36 -13.69
C ASN A 77 -9.57 -6.56 -15.00
N PRO A 78 -10.13 -7.22 -16.03
CA PRO A 78 -9.45 -7.47 -17.30
C PRO A 78 -8.89 -6.23 -18.00
N ASP A 79 -9.44 -5.04 -17.74
CA ASP A 79 -9.00 -3.77 -18.32
C ASP A 79 -7.76 -3.17 -17.61
N PHE A 80 -7.33 -3.76 -16.49
CA PHE A 80 -6.12 -3.32 -15.79
C PHE A 80 -4.85 -3.73 -16.54
N PRO A 81 -3.74 -2.97 -16.39
CA PRO A 81 -2.44 -3.50 -16.75
C PRO A 81 -2.12 -4.71 -15.87
N ALA A 82 -1.33 -5.67 -16.39
CA ALA A 82 -0.93 -6.85 -15.63
C ALA A 82 -0.27 -6.47 -14.29
N THR A 83 0.65 -5.50 -14.32
CA THR A 83 1.29 -4.92 -13.14
C THR A 83 0.70 -3.55 -12.85
N PHE A 84 0.09 -3.37 -11.68
CA PHE A 84 -0.61 -2.13 -11.31
C PHE A 84 -0.26 -1.69 -9.87
N PRO A 85 0.92 -1.06 -9.65
CA PRO A 85 1.36 -0.69 -8.30
C PRO A 85 0.40 0.23 -7.55
N ARG A 86 -0.20 1.18 -8.25
CA ARG A 86 -1.21 2.08 -7.67
C ARG A 86 -2.44 1.33 -7.13
N PHE A 87 -2.86 0.24 -7.77
CA PHE A 87 -3.96 -0.60 -7.29
C PHE A 87 -3.62 -1.27 -5.95
N VAL A 88 -2.41 -1.83 -5.83
CA VAL A 88 -1.93 -2.44 -4.58
C VAL A 88 -1.78 -1.39 -3.48
N GLN A 89 -1.17 -0.25 -3.79
CA GLN A 89 -1.03 0.86 -2.84
C GLN A 89 -2.40 1.39 -2.38
N ALA A 90 -3.38 1.51 -3.29
CA ALA A 90 -4.75 1.90 -2.95
C ALA A 90 -5.43 0.88 -2.03
N ALA A 91 -5.24 -0.42 -2.28
CA ALA A 91 -5.78 -1.48 -1.43
C ALA A 91 -5.19 -1.46 -0.02
N LEU A 92 -3.87 -1.29 0.10
CA LEU A 92 -3.19 -1.15 1.40
C LEU A 92 -3.68 0.08 2.17
N TRP A 93 -3.77 1.22 1.50
CA TRP A 93 -4.31 2.44 2.09
C TRP A 93 -5.77 2.24 2.52
N GLY A 94 -6.62 1.67 1.66
CA GLY A 94 -8.03 1.42 1.92
C GLY A 94 -8.24 0.43 3.07
N PHE A 95 -7.33 -0.52 3.28
CA PHE A 95 -7.36 -1.43 4.43
C PHE A 95 -7.17 -0.69 5.76
N CYS A 96 -6.42 0.41 5.75
CA CYS A 96 -6.03 1.15 6.95
C CYS A 96 -6.86 2.41 7.18
N ALA A 97 -7.29 3.08 6.12
CA ALA A 97 -7.96 4.37 6.21
C ALA A 97 -9.36 4.25 6.81
N GLU A 98 -9.76 5.25 7.59
CA GLU A 98 -11.11 5.37 8.14
C GLU A 98 -12.19 5.44 7.06
N ALA A 99 -11.86 6.09 5.92
CA ALA A 99 -12.75 6.14 4.75
C ALA A 99 -12.79 4.81 3.96
N GLY A 100 -11.99 3.81 4.36
CA GLY A 100 -11.96 2.48 3.77
C GLY A 100 -12.51 1.42 4.72
N TRP A 101 -11.74 0.36 4.93
CA TRP A 101 -12.09 -0.75 5.80
C TRP A 101 -11.78 -0.50 7.28
N ASP A 102 -10.90 0.48 7.56
CA ASP A 102 -10.56 0.90 8.92
C ASP A 102 -10.00 -0.24 9.82
N ILE A 103 -9.39 -1.28 9.23
CA ILE A 103 -8.93 -2.47 9.96
C ILE A 103 -7.59 -2.21 10.67
N CYS A 104 -6.60 -1.70 9.92
CA CYS A 104 -5.26 -1.40 10.46
C CYS A 104 -5.05 0.11 10.67
N ASN A 105 -6.09 0.83 11.10
CA ASN A 105 -6.02 2.28 11.23
C ASN A 105 -5.04 2.71 12.34
N GLY A 106 -3.96 3.40 11.95
CA GLY A 106 -2.96 3.88 12.89
C GLY A 106 -3.41 4.93 13.88
N ASN A 107 -4.54 5.60 13.64
CA ASN A 107 -5.15 6.51 14.60
C ASN A 107 -5.98 5.79 15.68
N ARG A 108 -6.31 4.50 15.46
CA ARG A 108 -7.15 3.69 16.37
C ARG A 108 -6.40 2.55 17.05
N ILE A 109 -5.22 2.18 16.52
CA ILE A 109 -4.37 1.13 17.08
C ILE A 109 -3.45 1.71 18.14
N ASP A 110 -3.50 1.15 19.35
CA ASP A 110 -2.47 1.37 20.36
C ASP A 110 -1.28 0.44 20.12
N ASP A 111 -0.17 1.02 19.63
CA ASP A 111 1.07 0.31 19.37
C ASP A 111 1.82 -0.13 20.65
N ARG A 112 1.28 0.11 21.85
CA ARG A 112 1.87 -0.36 23.13
C ARG A 112 1.49 -1.80 23.49
N ALA A 113 0.40 -2.34 22.95
CA ALA A 113 -0.10 -3.69 23.26
C ALA A 113 -0.36 -4.55 22.00
N GLY A 114 -0.27 -5.87 22.15
CA GLY A 114 -0.64 -6.85 21.13
C GLY A 114 -1.97 -6.49 20.46
N CYS A 115 -2.02 -6.51 19.13
CA CYS A 115 -3.24 -6.22 18.38
C CYS A 115 -4.31 -7.24 18.77
N GLN A 116 -5.53 -6.79 19.07
CA GLN A 116 -6.63 -7.69 19.47
C GLN A 116 -7.65 -7.95 18.34
N GLN A 117 -7.38 -7.45 17.13
CA GLN A 117 -8.28 -7.57 15.97
C GLN A 117 -8.20 -8.96 15.34
N ARG A 118 -8.72 -9.98 16.02
CA ARG A 118 -8.64 -11.40 15.60
C ARG A 118 -9.28 -11.70 14.24
N ARG A 119 -10.18 -10.83 13.76
CA ARG A 119 -10.81 -10.94 12.43
C ARG A 119 -10.01 -10.26 11.32
N CYS A 120 -8.88 -9.64 11.64
CA CYS A 120 -7.98 -9.08 10.63
C CYS A 120 -7.48 -10.20 9.72
N PRO A 121 -7.60 -10.09 8.39
CA PRO A 121 -7.10 -11.11 7.46
C PRO A 121 -5.61 -11.42 7.60
N ALA A 122 -4.82 -10.46 8.10
CA ALA A 122 -3.39 -10.62 8.33
C ALA A 122 -3.04 -11.08 9.76
N PHE A 123 -4.02 -11.29 10.66
CA PHE A 123 -3.78 -11.48 12.09
C PHE A 123 -2.76 -12.58 12.41
N GLU A 124 -2.91 -13.74 11.78
CA GLU A 124 -2.07 -14.92 12.04
C GLU A 124 -0.60 -14.72 11.67
N VAL A 125 -0.32 -13.85 10.70
CA VAL A 125 1.02 -13.60 10.14
C VAL A 125 1.58 -12.22 10.52
N CYS A 126 0.81 -11.43 11.27
CA CYS A 126 1.18 -10.09 11.70
C CYS A 126 2.05 -10.15 12.95
N ASP A 127 3.22 -9.50 12.91
CA ASP A 127 4.15 -9.46 14.04
C ASP A 127 3.60 -8.68 15.25
N ARG A 128 2.52 -7.91 15.06
CA ARG A 128 1.87 -7.14 16.12
C ARG A 128 0.85 -7.92 16.95
N ARG A 129 0.51 -9.18 16.61
CA ARG A 129 -0.48 -9.98 17.36
C ARG A 129 -0.19 -10.05 18.87
#